data_AF-A0A2A2QJ57-F1
#
_entry.id   AF-A0A2A2QJ57-F1
#
_cell.length_a   1.000
_cell.length_b   1.000
_cell.length_c   1.000
_cell.angle_alpha   90.00
_cell.angle_beta   90.00
_cell.angle_gamma   90.00
#
_symmetry.space_group_name_H-M   'P 1'
#
loop_
_entity.id
_entity.type
_entity.pdbx_description
1 polymer ?
#
loop_
_entity_poly.entity_id
_entity_poly.type
_entity_poly.pdbx_seq_one_letter_code
_entity_poly.pdbx_strand_id
1 'polypeptide(L)'
;MVENGRKSKALSQFRDFQMGMSLFEGDYQKPPIPKSKRDSGWDTIYGDLGGNYSTQFLVAALAGEDREFPYKGETFSTRESNPQKKSYMVFQMAQDGKYGIGPDGRLLDPWGGNVVVAINGFKSTNPSEKLVDFNNGRNDRRLHTWGLAEYHETKPKDEAYVFWSYGKDGQKGKGGNARSIVELRGSDDVVSW
;
A
#
# COMPACT_ATOMS: atom_id res chain seq x y z
N MET A 1 20.06 -11.23 15.92
CA MET A 1 19.60 -10.11 16.77
C MET A 1 19.22 -8.88 15.93
N VAL A 2 20.08 -8.44 15.00
CA VAL A 2 19.80 -7.31 14.08
C VAL A 2 18.56 -7.53 13.19
N GLU A 3 18.40 -8.76 12.67
CA GLU A 3 17.28 -9.09 11.78
C GLU A 3 15.92 -8.91 12.47
N ASN A 4 15.71 -9.51 13.65
CA ASN A 4 14.49 -9.34 14.43
C ASN A 4 14.18 -7.86 14.76
N GLY A 5 15.22 -7.05 14.95
CA GLY A 5 15.07 -5.60 15.14
C GLY A 5 14.52 -4.90 13.89
N ARG A 6 15.01 -5.27 12.69
CA ARG A 6 14.47 -4.77 11.42
C ARG A 6 13.02 -5.23 11.20
N LYS A 7 12.72 -6.50 11.46
CA LYS A 7 11.34 -7.02 11.35
C LYS A 7 10.38 -6.23 12.27
N SER A 8 10.80 -5.97 13.51
CA SER A 8 10.01 -5.18 14.46
C SER A 8 9.79 -3.73 14.00
N LYS A 9 10.82 -3.10 13.42
CA LYS A 9 10.71 -1.76 12.82
C LYS A 9 9.70 -1.73 11.67
N ALA A 10 9.79 -2.67 10.73
CA ALA A 10 8.85 -2.77 9.62
C ALA A 10 7.40 -2.89 10.12
N LEU A 11 7.13 -3.79 11.08
CA LEU A 11 5.79 -3.94 11.67
C LEU A 11 5.31 -2.64 12.35
N SER A 12 6.18 -1.91 13.02
CA SER A 12 5.82 -0.61 13.61
C SER A 12 5.43 0.41 12.54
N GLN A 13 6.26 0.59 11.50
CA GLN A 13 5.95 1.52 10.40
C GLN A 13 4.66 1.14 9.69
N PHE A 14 4.38 -0.14 9.53
CA PHE A 14 3.13 -0.63 8.97
C PHE A 14 1.92 -0.31 9.83
N ARG A 15 2.03 -0.42 11.16
CA ARG A 15 0.96 0.02 12.08
C ARG A 15 0.73 1.51 11.99
N ASP A 16 1.79 2.31 12.00
CA ASP A 16 1.69 3.77 11.91
C ASP A 16 1.06 4.19 10.58
N PHE A 17 1.47 3.55 9.48
CA PHE A 17 0.90 3.78 8.15
C PHE A 17 -0.57 3.36 8.07
N GLN A 18 -0.94 2.22 8.64
CA GLN A 18 -2.34 1.79 8.74
C GLN A 18 -3.19 2.80 9.51
N MET A 19 -2.69 3.32 10.63
CA MET A 19 -3.39 4.35 11.40
C MET A 19 -3.61 5.62 10.58
N GLY A 20 -2.59 6.10 9.86
CA GLY A 20 -2.71 7.26 8.98
C GLY A 20 -3.75 7.04 7.88
N MET A 21 -3.73 5.88 7.24
CA MET A 21 -4.72 5.48 6.23
C MET A 21 -6.14 5.40 6.80
N SER A 22 -6.32 4.80 7.99
CA SER A 22 -7.63 4.72 8.66
C SER A 22 -8.19 6.08 9.05
N LEU A 23 -7.36 7.01 9.53
CA LEU A 23 -7.80 8.37 9.84
C LEU A 23 -8.23 9.12 8.57
N PHE A 24 -7.46 8.97 7.49
CA PHE A 24 -7.81 9.52 6.19
C PHE A 24 -9.15 8.97 5.68
N GLU A 25 -9.35 7.65 5.79
CA GLU A 25 -10.60 6.99 5.44
C GLU A 25 -11.78 7.46 6.29
N GLY A 26 -11.57 7.75 7.56
CA GLY A 26 -12.61 8.32 8.42
C GLY A 26 -13.14 9.66 7.87
N ASP A 27 -12.24 10.50 7.38
CA ASP A 27 -12.59 11.83 6.85
C ASP A 27 -13.15 11.78 5.40
N TYR A 28 -12.61 10.89 4.56
CA TYR A 28 -12.92 10.88 3.11
C TYR A 28 -13.69 9.65 2.63
N GLN A 29 -14.02 8.72 3.53
CA GLN A 29 -14.70 7.44 3.28
C GLN A 29 -14.00 6.51 2.27
N LYS A 30 -12.75 6.83 1.93
CA LYS A 30 -11.92 6.10 0.97
C LYS A 30 -10.44 6.38 1.25
N PRO A 31 -9.54 5.45 0.91
CA PRO A 31 -8.10 5.67 1.07
C PRO A 31 -7.60 6.76 0.10
N PRO A 32 -6.36 7.28 0.29
CA PRO A 32 -5.79 8.27 -0.61
C PRO A 32 -5.63 7.67 -2.01
N ILE A 33 -6.53 8.05 -2.92
CA ILE A 33 -6.53 7.62 -4.31
C ILE A 33 -6.83 8.85 -5.20
N PRO A 34 -6.09 9.06 -6.30
CA PRO A 34 -6.31 10.19 -7.20
C PRO A 34 -7.67 10.07 -7.89
N LYS A 35 -8.20 11.21 -8.35
CA LYS A 35 -9.52 11.27 -8.96
C LYS A 35 -9.63 10.35 -10.19
N SER A 36 -8.61 10.29 -11.04
CA SER A 36 -8.61 9.44 -12.24
C SER A 36 -8.87 7.97 -11.92
N LYS A 37 -8.27 7.45 -10.85
CA LYS A 37 -8.41 6.05 -10.41
C LYS A 37 -9.71 5.79 -9.68
N ARG A 38 -10.12 6.74 -8.83
CA ARG A 38 -11.43 6.72 -8.17
C ARG A 38 -12.58 6.65 -9.18
N ASP A 39 -12.55 7.53 -10.17
CA ASP A 39 -13.66 7.67 -11.11
C ASP A 39 -13.70 6.52 -12.13
N SER A 40 -12.55 5.88 -12.37
CA SER A 40 -12.44 4.72 -13.27
C SER A 40 -12.59 3.36 -12.58
N GLY A 41 -12.48 3.31 -11.25
CA GLY A 41 -12.62 2.10 -10.42
C GLY A 41 -11.43 1.15 -10.50
N TRP A 42 -10.28 1.59 -11.01
CA TRP A 42 -9.08 0.77 -11.11
C TRP A 42 -8.27 0.80 -9.82
N ASP A 43 -7.86 -0.38 -9.37
CA ASP A 43 -6.88 -0.53 -8.31
C ASP A 43 -5.54 0.08 -8.71
N THR A 44 -4.80 0.51 -7.70
CA THR A 44 -3.49 1.15 -7.90
C THR A 44 -2.46 0.53 -6.97
N ILE A 45 -1.34 0.08 -7.53
CA ILE A 45 -0.18 -0.37 -6.77
C ILE A 45 0.92 0.68 -6.82
N TYR A 46 1.35 1.08 -5.64
CA TYR A 46 2.42 2.03 -5.40
C TYR A 46 3.65 1.30 -4.89
N GLY A 47 4.84 1.70 -5.34
CA GLY A 47 6.12 1.24 -4.80
C GLY A 47 6.69 -0.03 -5.43
N ASP A 48 5.93 -0.70 -6.29
CA ASP A 48 6.44 -1.85 -7.06
C ASP A 48 7.56 -1.44 -8.03
N LEU A 49 8.62 -2.25 -8.10
CA LEU A 49 9.83 -1.95 -8.90
C LEU A 49 9.56 -1.98 -10.41
N GLY A 50 8.62 -2.80 -10.87
CA GLY A 50 8.18 -2.86 -12.26
C GLY A 50 6.98 -1.95 -12.56
N GLY A 51 6.42 -1.30 -11.54
CA GLY A 51 5.18 -0.54 -11.60
C GLY A 51 5.34 0.90 -12.06
N ASN A 52 4.20 1.51 -12.41
CA ASN A 52 4.16 2.91 -12.86
C ASN A 52 4.02 3.92 -11.72
N TYR A 53 3.62 3.50 -10.52
CA TYR A 53 3.28 4.41 -9.42
C TYR A 53 4.22 4.24 -8.24
N SER A 54 4.71 5.36 -7.71
CA SER A 54 5.57 5.40 -6.53
C SER A 54 4.76 5.68 -5.26
N THR A 55 5.25 5.29 -4.09
CA THR A 55 4.61 5.63 -2.80
C THR A 55 4.62 7.11 -2.46
N GLN A 56 5.33 7.95 -3.23
CA GLN A 56 5.43 9.40 -2.97
C GLN A 56 4.06 10.08 -2.92
N PHE A 57 3.13 9.68 -3.79
CA PHE A 57 1.76 10.22 -3.77
C PHE A 57 1.06 9.95 -2.43
N LEU A 58 1.16 8.72 -1.92
CA LEU A 58 0.54 8.35 -0.64
C LEU A 58 1.18 9.08 0.53
N VAL A 59 2.51 9.15 0.53
CA VAL A 59 3.28 9.87 1.55
C VAL A 59 2.84 11.33 1.59
N ALA A 60 2.84 12.01 0.45
CA ALA A 60 2.45 13.42 0.36
C ALA A 60 0.97 13.63 0.73
N ALA A 61 0.06 12.76 0.28
CA ALA A 61 -1.35 12.84 0.61
C ALA A 61 -1.61 12.69 2.11
N LEU A 62 -0.94 11.76 2.79
CA LEU A 62 -1.05 11.55 4.24
C LEU A 62 -0.31 12.61 5.05
N ALA A 63 0.78 13.16 4.54
CA ALA A 63 1.49 14.27 5.18
C ALA A 63 0.71 15.59 5.12
N GLY A 64 -0.29 15.70 4.23
CA GLY A 64 -1.04 16.93 3.99
C GLY A 64 -0.34 17.89 3.02
N GLU A 65 0.60 17.38 2.21
CA GLU A 65 1.31 18.18 1.22
C GLU A 65 0.47 18.44 -0.03
N ASP A 66 0.68 19.60 -0.66
CA ASP A 66 0.08 19.93 -1.96
C ASP A 66 1.13 19.74 -3.05
N ARG A 67 1.02 18.63 -3.78
CA ARG A 67 2.02 18.19 -4.75
C ARG A 67 1.38 17.40 -5.89
N GLU A 68 2.00 17.53 -7.05
CA GLU A 68 1.66 16.75 -8.24
C GLU A 68 2.74 15.73 -8.55
N PHE A 69 2.31 14.56 -8.99
CA PHE A 69 3.15 13.43 -9.33
C PHE A 69 2.89 13.00 -10.77
N PRO A 70 3.79 13.32 -11.70
CA PRO A 70 3.67 12.88 -13.08
C PRO A 70 4.01 11.39 -13.18
N TYR A 71 3.06 10.61 -13.67
CA TYR A 71 3.23 9.19 -13.99
C TYR A 71 3.02 8.97 -15.49
N LYS A 72 3.34 7.77 -15.97
CA LYS A 72 3.21 7.45 -17.40
C LYS A 72 1.74 7.53 -17.84
N GLY A 73 1.40 8.60 -18.55
CA GLY A 73 0.06 8.80 -19.12
C GLY A 73 -0.97 9.46 -18.19
N GLU A 74 -0.60 9.84 -16.96
CA GLU A 74 -1.49 10.55 -16.04
C GLU A 74 -0.72 11.32 -14.97
N THR A 75 -1.36 12.28 -14.29
CA THR A 75 -0.78 13.03 -13.18
C THR A 75 -1.67 12.87 -11.96
N PHE A 76 -1.08 12.55 -10.80
CA PHE A 76 -1.80 12.47 -9.54
C PHE A 76 -1.57 13.75 -8.74
N SER A 77 -2.65 14.41 -8.35
CA SER A 77 -2.59 15.58 -7.47
C SER A 77 -3.09 15.21 -6.08
N THR A 78 -2.29 15.50 -5.04
CA THR A 78 -2.72 15.27 -3.65
C THR A 78 -3.87 16.18 -3.24
N ARG A 79 -4.08 17.29 -3.93
CA ARG A 79 -5.24 18.18 -3.71
C ARG A 79 -6.56 17.54 -4.09
N GLU A 80 -6.56 16.58 -5.01
CA GLU A 80 -7.77 15.84 -5.40
C GLU A 80 -8.18 14.79 -4.37
N SER A 81 -7.21 14.23 -3.64
CA SER A 81 -7.46 13.23 -2.59
C SER A 81 -7.59 13.88 -1.21
N ASN A 82 -6.73 14.84 -0.87
CA ASN A 82 -6.70 15.58 0.39
C ASN A 82 -6.85 17.10 0.18
N PRO A 83 -8.04 17.58 -0.26
CA PRO A 83 -8.25 18.99 -0.56
C PRO A 83 -8.04 19.92 0.64
N GLN A 84 -8.22 19.41 1.87
CA GLN A 84 -8.04 20.17 3.11
C GLN A 84 -6.59 20.22 3.59
N LYS A 85 -5.64 19.50 2.95
CA LYS A 85 -4.23 19.44 3.35
C LYS A 85 -4.05 19.00 4.81
N LYS A 86 -4.96 18.16 5.30
CA LYS A 86 -4.89 17.62 6.67
C LYS A 86 -3.73 16.66 6.77
N SER A 87 -2.94 16.77 7.83
CA SER A 87 -1.89 15.79 8.13
C SER A 87 -2.48 14.64 8.93
N TYR A 88 -2.34 13.42 8.40
CA TYR A 88 -2.79 12.18 9.01
C TYR A 88 -1.63 11.34 9.54
N MET A 89 -0.41 11.65 9.09
CA MET A 89 0.81 10.97 9.52
C MET A 89 2.01 11.90 9.38
N VAL A 90 2.92 11.85 10.35
CA VAL A 90 4.25 12.46 10.23
C VAL A 90 5.22 11.35 9.85
N PHE A 91 5.91 11.55 8.73
CA PHE A 91 6.89 10.59 8.27
C PHE A 91 8.31 10.99 8.69
N GLN A 92 9.07 10.04 9.23
CA GLN A 92 10.48 10.24 9.53
C GLN A 92 11.32 10.12 8.26
N MET A 93 12.34 10.96 8.13
CA MET A 93 13.32 10.85 7.05
C MET A 93 14.30 9.70 7.31
N ALA A 94 14.49 8.84 6.32
CA ALA A 94 15.44 7.73 6.34
C ALA A 94 16.85 8.24 6.01
N GLN A 95 17.59 8.72 7.03
CA GLN A 95 18.93 9.31 6.84
C GLN A 95 19.96 8.34 6.23
N ASP A 96 19.83 7.04 6.52
CA ASP A 96 20.69 5.98 5.99
C ASP A 96 20.05 5.24 4.79
N GLY A 97 18.96 5.79 4.24
CA GLY A 97 18.19 5.18 3.16
C GLY A 97 17.42 3.93 3.58
N LYS A 98 17.13 3.76 4.87
CA LYS A 98 16.35 2.64 5.42
C LYS A 98 15.32 3.15 6.42
N TYR A 99 14.14 2.53 6.43
CA TYR A 99 13.07 2.77 7.41
C TYR A 99 12.60 4.23 7.48
N GLY A 100 11.54 4.55 6.74
CA GLY A 100 10.98 5.92 6.65
C GLY A 100 10.99 6.44 5.22
N ILE A 101 11.12 7.74 5.04
CA ILE A 101 11.08 8.39 3.73
C ILE A 101 12.48 8.56 3.17
N GLY A 102 12.72 7.95 2.01
CA GLY A 102 13.96 8.11 1.27
C GLY A 102 14.17 9.55 0.77
N PRO A 103 15.38 9.90 0.31
CA PRO A 103 15.65 11.21 -0.28
C PRO A 103 14.78 11.55 -1.49
N ASP A 104 14.26 10.54 -2.17
CA ASP A 104 13.34 10.67 -3.29
C ASP A 104 11.88 10.81 -2.86
N GLY A 105 11.56 10.74 -1.56
CA GLY A 105 10.18 10.84 -1.05
C GLY A 105 9.41 9.52 -1.04
N ARG A 106 10.04 8.39 -1.37
CA ARG A 106 9.41 7.06 -1.29
C ARG A 106 9.45 6.52 0.13
N LEU A 107 8.42 5.74 0.48
CA LEU A 107 8.39 5.00 1.73
C LEU A 107 9.26 3.75 1.63
N LEU A 108 10.31 3.68 2.44
CA LEU A 108 11.30 2.62 2.47
C LEU A 108 11.10 1.69 3.66
N ASP A 109 11.36 0.41 3.45
CA ASP A 109 11.43 -0.62 4.49
C ASP A 109 12.78 -0.56 5.25
N PRO A 110 12.93 -1.32 6.35
CA PRO A 110 14.18 -1.37 7.13
C PRO A 110 15.41 -1.98 6.44
N TRP A 111 15.26 -2.56 5.25
CA TRP A 111 16.36 -3.05 4.41
C TRP A 111 16.71 -2.05 3.29
N GLY A 112 15.87 -1.03 3.07
CA GLY A 112 16.03 0.00 2.05
C GLY A 112 15.25 -0.27 0.76
N GLY A 113 14.42 -1.32 0.75
CA GLY A 113 13.46 -1.58 -0.33
C GLY A 113 12.25 -0.65 -0.26
N ASN A 114 11.52 -0.52 -1.36
CA ASN A 114 10.25 0.21 -1.33
C ASN A 114 9.20 -0.60 -0.58
N VAL A 115 8.46 0.05 0.31
CA VAL A 115 7.17 -0.47 0.75
C VAL A 115 6.23 -0.44 -0.46
N VAL A 116 5.53 -1.54 -0.68
CA VAL A 116 4.53 -1.66 -1.73
C VAL A 116 3.15 -1.54 -1.11
N VAL A 117 2.26 -0.77 -1.75
CA VAL A 117 0.89 -0.54 -1.27
C VAL A 117 -0.07 -0.75 -2.43
N ALA A 118 -1.06 -1.62 -2.28
CA ALA A 118 -2.18 -1.72 -3.21
C ALA A 118 -3.41 -1.06 -2.59
N ILE A 119 -4.10 -0.23 -3.37
CA ILE A 119 -5.33 0.44 -2.97
C ILE A 119 -6.46 0.00 -3.88
N ASN A 120 -7.59 -0.34 -3.24
CA ASN A 120 -8.80 -0.74 -3.92
C ASN A 120 -9.50 0.51 -4.50
N GLY A 121 -9.61 0.58 -5.83
CA GLY A 121 -10.27 1.67 -6.53
C GLY A 121 -11.79 1.67 -6.37
N PHE A 122 -12.36 0.51 -6.04
CA PHE A 122 -13.80 0.28 -5.88
C PHE A 122 -14.09 -0.61 -4.66
N LYS A 123 -14.04 -0.03 -3.45
CA LYS A 123 -14.50 -0.73 -2.23
C LYS A 123 -16.03 -0.81 -2.23
N SER A 124 -16.57 -1.90 -2.76
CA SER A 124 -18.01 -2.15 -2.69
C SER A 124 -18.47 -2.52 -1.30
N THR A 125 -19.39 -1.73 -0.75
CA THR A 125 -20.03 -1.94 0.55
C THR A 125 -21.23 -2.88 0.49
N ASN A 126 -21.65 -3.34 -0.70
CA ASN A 126 -22.86 -4.15 -0.87
C ASN A 126 -22.53 -5.65 -0.89
N PRO A 127 -22.71 -6.44 0.19
CA PRO A 127 -22.31 -7.86 0.24
C PRO A 127 -22.89 -8.74 -0.86
N SER A 128 -23.96 -8.31 -1.55
CA SER A 128 -24.63 -9.05 -2.63
C SER A 128 -24.15 -8.72 -4.05
N GLU A 129 -23.25 -7.74 -4.26
CA GLU A 129 -22.70 -7.49 -5.61
C GLU A 129 -21.88 -8.70 -6.11
N LYS A 130 -22.24 -9.18 -7.29
CA LYS A 130 -21.58 -10.31 -7.96
C LYS A 130 -20.17 -9.90 -8.41
N LEU A 131 -19.21 -10.74 -8.06
CA LEU A 131 -17.82 -10.66 -8.52
C LEU A 131 -17.82 -11.01 -10.01
N VAL A 132 -17.34 -10.12 -10.87
CA VAL A 132 -17.24 -10.36 -12.32
C VAL A 132 -15.77 -10.48 -12.68
N ASP A 133 -15.39 -11.61 -13.28
CA ASP A 133 -14.00 -11.87 -13.64
C ASP A 133 -13.49 -10.87 -14.69
N PHE A 134 -12.21 -10.52 -14.58
CA PHE A 134 -11.60 -9.56 -15.48
C PHE A 134 -11.35 -10.11 -16.90
N ASN A 135 -11.47 -9.21 -17.88
CA ASN A 135 -11.64 -9.35 -19.35
C ASN A 135 -13.09 -9.38 -19.90
N ASN A 136 -14.05 -8.77 -19.17
CA ASN A 136 -15.11 -7.90 -19.71
C ASN A 136 -16.06 -7.36 -18.61
N GLY A 137 -15.51 -6.74 -17.55
CA GLY A 137 -16.32 -6.10 -16.53
C GLY A 137 -15.48 -5.21 -15.62
N ARG A 138 -15.68 -3.89 -15.74
CA ARG A 138 -15.14 -2.87 -14.84
C ARG A 138 -15.68 -3.09 -13.41
N ASN A 139 -14.86 -2.76 -12.41
CA ASN A 139 -15.16 -2.79 -10.98
C ASN A 139 -15.20 -4.19 -10.37
N ASP A 140 -14.01 -4.77 -10.20
CA ASP A 140 -13.86 -5.90 -9.30
C ASP A 140 -13.92 -5.36 -7.86
N ARG A 141 -14.73 -5.98 -6.99
CA ARG A 141 -14.74 -5.68 -5.55
C ARG A 141 -13.45 -6.13 -4.85
N ARG A 142 -12.52 -6.71 -5.60
CA ARG A 142 -11.35 -7.42 -5.12
C ARG A 142 -10.14 -6.55 -5.37
N LEU A 143 -9.44 -6.18 -4.30
CA LEU A 143 -8.12 -5.60 -4.43
C LEU A 143 -7.19 -6.57 -5.17
N HIS A 144 -6.80 -6.21 -6.38
CA HIS A 144 -5.91 -7.00 -7.21
C HIS A 144 -4.46 -6.60 -6.93
N THR A 145 -3.64 -7.61 -6.64
CA THR A 145 -2.19 -7.44 -6.44
C THR A 145 -1.39 -7.86 -7.67
N TRP A 146 -2.05 -8.29 -8.77
CA TRP A 146 -1.41 -8.85 -9.98
C TRP A 146 -0.38 -9.96 -9.70
N GLY A 147 -0.60 -10.74 -8.63
CA GLY A 147 0.33 -11.77 -8.22
C GLY A 147 1.59 -11.25 -7.52
N LEU A 148 1.66 -9.96 -7.15
CA LEU A 148 2.74 -9.38 -6.35
C LEU A 148 2.61 -9.69 -4.84
N ALA A 149 1.41 -10.09 -4.40
CA ALA A 149 1.13 -10.66 -3.07
C ALA A 149 0.05 -11.76 -3.21
N GLU A 150 0.19 -12.87 -2.49
CA GLU A 150 -0.73 -14.02 -2.44
C GLU A 150 -1.52 -14.04 -1.11
N TYR A 151 -2.77 -14.49 -1.08
CA TYR A 151 -3.54 -14.48 0.18
C TYR A 151 -4.15 -15.86 0.45
N HIS A 152 -3.79 -16.46 1.59
CA HIS A 152 -4.29 -17.79 1.97
C HIS A 152 -5.67 -17.76 2.66
N GLU A 153 -5.98 -16.75 3.48
CA GLU A 153 -7.21 -16.75 4.32
C GLU A 153 -7.94 -15.40 4.41
N THR A 154 -7.22 -14.28 4.37
CA THR A 154 -7.80 -12.93 4.34
C THR A 154 -8.13 -12.59 2.90
N LYS A 155 -9.40 -12.65 2.54
CA LYS A 155 -9.84 -12.22 1.21
C LYS A 155 -9.60 -10.70 1.13
N PRO A 156 -8.68 -10.19 0.29
CA PRO A 156 -8.47 -8.75 0.09
C PRO A 156 -9.72 -8.03 -0.45
N LYS A 157 -10.76 -8.81 -0.79
CA LYS A 157 -12.10 -8.39 -1.19
C LYS A 157 -12.79 -7.43 -0.21
N ASP A 158 -12.42 -7.46 1.07
CA ASP A 158 -13.07 -6.63 2.11
C ASP A 158 -12.18 -5.45 2.54
N GLU A 159 -10.89 -5.47 2.15
CA GLU A 159 -9.90 -4.47 2.55
C GLU A 159 -9.83 -3.33 1.53
N ALA A 160 -9.74 -2.11 2.04
CA ALA A 160 -9.60 -0.92 1.21
C ALA A 160 -8.18 -0.76 0.64
N TYR A 161 -7.20 -1.33 1.33
CA TYR A 161 -5.79 -1.31 0.97
C TYR A 161 -5.04 -2.44 1.66
N VAL A 162 -3.90 -2.80 1.09
CA VAL A 162 -2.91 -3.71 1.69
C VAL A 162 -1.53 -3.14 1.41
N PHE A 163 -0.58 -3.41 2.29
CA PHE A 163 0.80 -3.01 2.10
C PHE A 163 1.74 -4.12 2.55
N TRP A 164 2.90 -4.21 1.91
CA TRP A 164 3.92 -5.20 2.17
C TRP A 164 5.32 -4.68 1.93
N SER A 165 6.30 -5.49 2.32
CA SER A 165 7.72 -5.30 2.07
C SER A 165 8.27 -6.62 1.56
N TYR A 166 9.09 -6.56 0.50
CA TYR A 166 9.85 -7.71 0.01
C TYR A 166 11.04 -8.07 0.90
N GLY A 167 11.37 -7.23 1.89
CA GLY A 167 12.36 -7.59 2.90
C GLY A 167 13.78 -7.64 2.34
N LYS A 168 14.62 -8.45 2.98
CA LYS A 168 16.07 -8.46 2.72
C LYS A 168 16.43 -8.98 1.33
N ASP A 169 15.73 -9.98 0.84
CA ASP A 169 16.03 -10.65 -0.43
C ASP A 169 15.39 -9.93 -1.63
N GLY A 170 14.48 -9.00 -1.38
CA GLY A 170 13.77 -8.25 -2.41
C GLY A 170 12.83 -9.13 -3.24
N GLN A 171 12.48 -10.31 -2.74
CA GLN A 171 11.61 -11.24 -3.44
C GLN A 171 10.21 -11.26 -2.81
N LYS A 172 9.23 -11.60 -3.64
CA LYS A 172 7.91 -11.98 -3.14
C LYS A 172 8.06 -13.28 -2.35
N GLY A 173 7.61 -13.28 -1.10
CA GLY A 173 7.56 -14.51 -0.33
C GLY A 173 6.53 -15.49 -0.86
N LYS A 174 6.70 -16.74 -0.47
CA LYS A 174 6.07 -17.87 -1.16
C LYS A 174 4.68 -18.24 -0.66
N GLY A 175 4.08 -17.42 0.21
CA GLY A 175 2.87 -17.78 0.95
C GLY A 175 3.11 -18.95 1.92
N GLY A 176 2.60 -18.84 3.15
CA GLY A 176 2.56 -19.98 4.05
C GLY A 176 1.41 -20.90 3.68
N ASN A 177 1.63 -22.22 3.63
CA ASN A 177 0.54 -23.20 3.51
C ASN A 177 -0.60 -22.85 4.51
N ALA A 178 -1.87 -23.00 4.11
CA ALA A 178 -3.05 -22.61 4.91
C ALA A 178 -3.15 -23.23 6.33
N ARG A 179 -2.28 -24.18 6.70
CA ARG A 179 -2.19 -24.77 8.05
C ARG A 179 -1.03 -24.24 8.89
N SER A 180 -0.16 -23.45 8.29
CA SER A 180 0.97 -22.79 8.90
C SER A 180 0.78 -21.30 8.71
N ILE A 181 0.05 -20.68 9.65
CA ILE A 181 0.28 -19.27 9.96
C ILE A 181 1.79 -19.15 10.10
N VAL A 182 2.43 -18.49 9.14
CA VAL A 182 3.88 -18.35 9.16
C VAL A 182 4.21 -17.65 10.46
N GLU A 183 4.89 -18.34 11.38
CA GLU A 183 5.38 -17.68 12.57
C GLU A 183 6.25 -16.51 12.08
N LEU A 184 5.86 -15.28 12.43
CA LEU A 184 6.61 -14.04 12.20
C LEU A 184 8.11 -14.17 12.55
N ARG A 185 8.42 -15.19 13.36
CA ARG A 185 9.74 -15.64 13.76
C ARG A 185 10.33 -16.63 12.74
N GLY A 186 10.98 -16.11 11.71
CA GLY A 186 11.82 -16.91 10.81
C GLY A 186 11.50 -16.79 9.33
N SER A 187 10.36 -16.19 8.97
CA SER A 187 10.10 -15.77 7.59
C SER A 187 10.75 -14.42 7.31
N ASP A 188 11.51 -14.33 6.22
CA ASP A 188 12.12 -13.08 5.73
C ASP A 188 11.09 -12.14 5.08
N ASP A 189 9.84 -12.58 5.04
CA ASP A 189 8.67 -11.95 4.43
C ASP A 189 7.89 -11.14 5.45
N VAL A 190 8.42 -10.00 5.88
CA VAL A 190 7.85 -9.34 7.07
C VAL A 190 6.41 -8.89 6.92
N VAL A 191 5.91 -8.68 5.69
CA VAL A 191 4.47 -8.70 5.36
C VAL A 191 4.29 -9.19 3.93
N SER A 192 5.08 -10.15 3.42
CA SER A 192 4.75 -10.73 2.12
C SER A 192 3.72 -11.83 2.36
N TRP A 193 2.52 -11.63 1.83
CA TRP A 193 1.48 -12.63 1.82
C TRP A 193 1.70 -13.56 0.62
#